data_AF-A0A126NNP2-F1
#
_entry.id   AF-A0A126NNP2-F1
#
_cell.length_a   1.000
_cell.length_b   1.000
_cell.length_c   1.000
_cell.angle_alpha   90.00
_cell.angle_beta   90.00
_cell.angle_gamma   90.00
#
_symmetry.space_group_name_H-M   'P 1'
#
loop_
_entity.id
_entity.type
_entity.pdbx_description
1 polymer ?
#
loop_
_entity_poly.entity_id
_entity_poly.type
_entity_poly.pdbx_seq_one_letter_code
_entity_poly.pdbx_strand_id
1 'polypeptide(L)'
;MTLRPCLLALALSLSPLPLLAADAPAKYRSAQEIIDAAPTSDWHSPAAENTVYMDLEGGRVIIELAPQFAPEHAGNIRTLAKQHFWDGLSIYRSQDNFVVQFGDADADDAAKAKSMGGAKTHLPAEFQRPAAGLDFTALPDRDGWAARTGFVGDFAVGSDGQNAWLAHCYGAVGAGRNNEEDSSLGAELYVVTGQSPRQLDRNITLVGRVLKGMELLSTIKRGPEPMGFYEDAAQRTPIKAITLASELPEAQRVKLQVLRTDSKTFADAVEARRNRVDGFYKRAAGHIDLCNIPLPVRIIK
;
A
#
# COMPACT_ATOMS: atom_id res chain seq x y z
N MET A 1 -43.58 86.35 -31.49
CA MET A 1 -43.54 84.88 -31.65
C MET A 1 -42.40 84.36 -30.79
N THR A 2 -42.71 83.84 -29.59
CA THR A 2 -41.75 83.36 -28.61
C THR A 2 -41.85 81.82 -28.53
N LEU A 3 -40.79 81.12 -28.92
CA LEU A 3 -40.68 79.66 -28.79
C LEU A 3 -40.12 79.28 -27.41
N ARG A 4 -40.80 78.35 -26.73
CA ARG A 4 -40.34 77.65 -25.52
C ARG A 4 -39.89 76.23 -25.90
N PRO A 5 -38.73 75.74 -25.44
CA PRO A 5 -38.38 74.33 -25.59
C PRO A 5 -38.86 73.52 -24.38
N CYS A 6 -39.56 72.42 -24.62
CA CYS A 6 -39.89 71.39 -23.62
C CYS A 6 -38.71 70.41 -23.49
N LEU A 7 -38.17 70.28 -22.28
CA LEU A 7 -37.22 69.22 -21.91
C LEU A 7 -38.02 68.02 -21.36
N LEU A 8 -37.96 66.87 -22.06
CA LEU A 8 -38.41 65.58 -21.54
C LEU A 8 -37.30 64.98 -20.65
N ALA A 9 -37.59 64.73 -19.38
CA ALA A 9 -36.73 63.97 -18.48
C ALA A 9 -37.13 62.48 -18.52
N LEU A 10 -36.22 61.62 -18.97
CA LEU A 10 -36.38 60.17 -18.97
C LEU A 10 -35.83 59.60 -17.66
N ALA A 11 -36.70 59.14 -16.76
CA ALA A 11 -36.31 58.51 -15.50
C ALA A 11 -36.06 57.00 -15.72
N LEU A 12 -34.79 56.57 -15.64
CA LEU A 12 -34.42 55.15 -15.60
C LEU A 12 -34.68 54.59 -14.19
N SER A 13 -35.65 53.70 -14.06
CA SER A 13 -35.89 52.89 -12.86
C SER A 13 -34.95 51.67 -12.84
N LEU A 14 -33.85 51.77 -12.07
CA LEU A 14 -33.00 50.62 -11.74
C LEU A 14 -33.69 49.72 -10.72
N SER A 15 -34.04 48.50 -11.12
CA SER A 15 -34.50 47.44 -10.22
C SER A 15 -33.29 46.69 -9.64
N PRO A 16 -33.21 46.45 -8.32
CA PRO A 16 -32.10 45.71 -7.73
C PRO A 16 -32.23 44.21 -8.03
N LEU A 17 -31.24 43.64 -8.72
CA LEU A 17 -31.08 42.20 -8.84
C LEU A 17 -30.68 41.61 -7.49
N PRO A 18 -31.26 40.48 -7.04
CA PRO A 18 -30.84 39.82 -5.81
C PRO A 18 -29.42 39.28 -5.99
N LEU A 19 -28.50 39.78 -5.16
CA LEU A 19 -27.14 39.30 -5.07
C LEU A 19 -27.19 37.86 -4.54
N LEU A 20 -26.90 36.87 -5.39
CA LEU A 20 -26.62 35.50 -4.95
C LEU A 20 -25.44 35.56 -3.97
N ALA A 21 -25.69 35.30 -2.69
CA ALA A 21 -24.64 35.15 -1.71
C ALA A 21 -23.74 33.99 -2.16
N ALA A 22 -22.49 34.29 -2.52
CA ALA A 22 -21.50 33.28 -2.78
C ALA A 22 -21.28 32.50 -1.47
N ASP A 23 -21.48 31.18 -1.51
CA ASP A 23 -21.15 30.31 -0.38
C ASP A 23 -19.71 30.58 0.06
N ALA A 24 -19.52 30.82 1.35
CA ALA A 24 -18.18 30.98 1.91
C ALA A 24 -17.34 29.73 1.55
N PRO A 25 -16.07 29.90 1.13
CA PRO A 25 -15.25 28.77 0.75
C PRO A 25 -15.21 27.76 1.90
N ALA A 26 -15.54 26.50 1.60
CA ALA A 26 -15.57 25.44 2.58
C ALA A 26 -14.23 25.39 3.33
N LYS A 27 -14.29 25.34 4.66
CA LYS A 27 -13.10 25.26 5.51
C LYS A 27 -12.28 24.03 5.11
N TYR A 28 -10.96 24.22 4.94
CA TYR A 28 -10.04 23.11 4.67
C TYR A 28 -10.20 22.00 5.73
N ARG A 29 -10.17 20.75 5.26
CA ARG A 29 -10.11 19.55 6.09
C ARG A 29 -8.82 18.81 5.80
N SER A 30 -8.12 18.39 6.84
CA SER A 30 -6.96 17.52 6.73
C SER A 30 -7.34 16.14 6.21
N ALA A 31 -6.37 15.41 5.65
CA ALA A 31 -6.58 14.04 5.19
C ALA A 31 -7.14 13.14 6.31
N GLN A 32 -6.66 13.30 7.56
CA GLN A 32 -7.14 12.51 8.69
C GLN A 32 -8.60 12.85 9.03
N GLU A 33 -8.99 14.13 9.08
CA GLU A 33 -10.39 14.52 9.31
C GLU A 33 -11.34 14.02 8.22
N ILE A 34 -10.84 13.86 6.98
CA ILE A 34 -11.60 13.27 5.87
C ILE A 34 -11.79 11.76 6.11
N ILE A 35 -10.70 11.05 6.43
CA ILE A 35 -10.71 9.60 6.69
C ILE A 35 -11.57 9.26 7.92
N ASP A 36 -11.50 10.04 8.99
CA ASP A 36 -12.27 9.81 10.23
C ASP A 36 -13.78 9.95 10.00
N ALA A 37 -14.19 10.80 9.05
CA ALA A 37 -15.59 11.00 8.68
C ALA A 37 -16.07 10.09 7.54
N ALA A 38 -15.22 9.18 7.07
CA ALA A 38 -15.52 8.30 5.94
C ALA A 38 -16.72 7.40 6.23
N PRO A 39 -17.72 7.33 5.34
CA PRO A 39 -18.87 6.46 5.53
C PRO A 39 -18.44 4.99 5.50
N THR A 40 -19.15 4.12 6.23
CA THR A 40 -18.82 2.69 6.31
C THR A 40 -18.77 2.01 4.94
N SER A 41 -19.52 2.49 3.94
CA SER A 41 -19.49 2.00 2.55
C SER A 41 -18.12 2.15 1.87
N ASP A 42 -17.31 3.10 2.32
CA ASP A 42 -15.98 3.36 1.75
C ASP A 42 -14.92 2.44 2.36
N TRP A 43 -15.31 1.61 3.33
CA TRP A 43 -14.44 0.64 3.98
C TRP A 43 -14.84 -0.77 3.59
N HIS A 44 -13.85 -1.64 3.40
CA HIS A 44 -14.09 -3.06 3.20
C HIS A 44 -13.16 -3.90 4.07
N SER A 45 -13.48 -5.18 4.26
CA SER A 45 -12.62 -6.11 5.01
C SER A 45 -11.88 -6.98 4.00
N PRO A 46 -10.55 -7.12 4.11
CA PRO A 46 -9.81 -8.00 3.21
C PRO A 46 -10.22 -9.46 3.43
N ALA A 47 -10.12 -10.25 2.36
CA ALA A 47 -10.46 -11.66 2.41
C ALA A 47 -9.55 -12.42 3.39
N ALA A 48 -10.14 -13.27 4.24
CA ALA A 48 -9.41 -13.96 5.28
C ALA A 48 -8.35 -14.94 4.71
N GLU A 49 -8.63 -15.52 3.55
CA GLU A 49 -7.71 -16.38 2.82
C GLU A 49 -6.51 -15.62 2.23
N ASN A 50 -6.60 -14.30 2.07
CA ASN A 50 -5.50 -13.46 1.60
C ASN A 50 -4.86 -12.66 2.75
N THR A 51 -5.30 -12.88 3.99
CA THR A 51 -4.76 -12.18 5.16
C THR A 51 -3.82 -13.11 5.92
N VAL A 52 -2.56 -12.73 6.03
CA VAL A 52 -1.50 -13.46 6.72
C VAL A 52 -1.15 -12.73 8.01
N TYR A 53 -1.10 -13.46 9.13
CA TYR A 53 -0.64 -12.97 10.42
C TYR A 53 0.76 -13.49 10.70
N MET A 54 1.70 -12.59 10.93
CA MET A 54 3.03 -12.92 11.46
C MET A 54 3.08 -12.48 12.92
N ASP A 55 3.17 -13.45 13.81
CA ASP A 55 3.28 -13.22 15.25
C ASP A 55 4.75 -13.14 15.66
N LEU A 56 5.15 -11.97 16.17
CA LEU A 56 6.46 -11.68 16.73
C LEU A 56 6.35 -11.57 18.26
N GLU A 57 7.48 -11.37 18.93
CA GLU A 57 7.47 -11.08 20.37
C GLU A 57 6.74 -9.78 20.70
N GLY A 58 7.03 -8.71 19.94
CA GLY A 58 6.45 -7.38 20.15
C GLY A 58 5.01 -7.21 19.67
N GLY A 59 4.43 -8.20 19.01
CA GLY A 59 3.04 -8.15 18.52
C GLY A 59 2.85 -8.80 17.16
N ARG A 60 1.69 -8.52 16.56
CA ARG A 60 1.26 -9.10 15.29
C ARG A 60 1.44 -8.13 14.13
N VAL A 61 2.11 -8.59 13.09
CA VAL A 61 2.11 -7.98 11.76
C VAL A 61 1.00 -8.62 10.93
N ILE A 62 0.23 -7.80 10.20
CA ILE A 62 -0.85 -8.27 9.33
C ILE A 62 -0.50 -7.91 7.89
N ILE A 63 -0.45 -8.91 7.03
CA ILE A 63 -0.11 -8.80 5.62
C ILE A 63 -1.33 -9.18 4.78
N GLU A 64 -1.58 -8.43 3.72
CA GLU A 64 -2.56 -8.74 2.69
C GLU A 64 -1.85 -9.20 1.42
N LEU A 65 -2.23 -10.36 0.89
CA LEU A 65 -1.72 -10.92 -0.35
C LEU A 65 -2.43 -10.32 -1.57
N ALA A 66 -1.72 -10.22 -2.69
CA ALA A 66 -2.17 -9.64 -3.95
C ALA A 66 -2.35 -10.68 -5.07
N PRO A 67 -3.28 -11.66 -4.95
CA PRO A 67 -3.44 -12.72 -5.94
C PRO A 67 -3.87 -12.21 -7.32
N GLN A 68 -4.35 -10.97 -7.42
CA GLN A 68 -4.66 -10.34 -8.71
C GLN A 68 -3.42 -9.99 -9.53
N PHE A 69 -2.25 -9.92 -8.90
CA PHE A 69 -0.95 -9.62 -9.52
C PHE A 69 0.02 -10.82 -9.46
N ALA A 70 0.02 -11.56 -8.35
CA ALA A 70 0.89 -12.71 -8.14
C ALA A 70 0.10 -13.96 -7.67
N PRO A 71 -0.82 -14.50 -8.50
CA PRO A 71 -1.68 -15.63 -8.11
C PRO A 71 -0.91 -16.89 -7.71
N GLU A 72 0.18 -17.23 -8.41
CA GLU A 72 0.95 -18.45 -8.14
C GLU A 72 1.74 -18.32 -6.83
N HIS A 73 2.38 -17.16 -6.60
CA HIS A 73 3.05 -16.89 -5.33
C HIS A 73 2.05 -16.81 -4.17
N ALA A 74 0.91 -16.13 -4.33
CA ALA A 74 -0.13 -16.07 -3.30
C ALA A 74 -0.70 -17.47 -2.97
N GLY A 75 -0.84 -18.34 -3.98
CA GLY A 75 -1.17 -19.75 -3.80
C GLY A 75 -0.11 -20.48 -2.97
N ASN A 76 1.17 -20.32 -3.32
CA ASN A 76 2.26 -21.00 -2.62
C ASN A 76 2.43 -20.52 -1.17
N ILE A 77 2.34 -19.22 -0.94
CA ILE A 77 2.40 -18.62 0.40
C ILE A 77 1.27 -19.14 1.29
N ARG A 78 0.06 -19.27 0.75
CA ARG A 78 -1.07 -19.88 1.48
C ARG A 78 -0.76 -21.32 1.87
N THR A 79 -0.17 -22.11 0.98
CA THR A 79 0.25 -23.49 1.28
C THR A 79 1.33 -23.53 2.36
N LEU A 80 2.36 -22.70 2.25
CA LEU A 80 3.44 -22.60 3.24
C LEU A 80 2.93 -22.19 4.62
N ALA A 81 1.98 -21.23 4.70
CA ALA A 81 1.37 -20.78 5.94
C ALA A 81 0.55 -21.89 6.61
N LYS A 82 -0.25 -22.65 5.83
CA LYS A 82 -1.01 -23.81 6.34
C LYS A 82 -0.11 -24.93 6.86
N GLN A 83 1.10 -25.02 6.33
CA GLN A 83 2.10 -26.01 6.74
C GLN A 83 3.04 -25.48 7.83
N HIS A 84 2.79 -24.28 8.38
CA HIS A 84 3.62 -23.69 9.44
C HIS A 84 5.10 -23.56 9.04
N PHE A 85 5.38 -23.31 7.75
CA PHE A 85 6.75 -23.27 7.23
C PHE A 85 7.61 -22.24 7.97
N TRP A 86 7.08 -21.05 8.26
CA TRP A 86 7.84 -19.98 8.92
C TRP A 86 7.91 -20.09 10.45
N ASP A 87 7.18 -21.02 11.07
CA ASP A 87 7.15 -21.13 12.52
C ASP A 87 8.54 -21.55 13.03
N GLY A 88 9.08 -20.76 13.96
CA GLY A 88 10.44 -20.91 14.49
C GLY A 88 11.55 -20.39 13.58
N LEU A 89 11.24 -19.88 12.39
CA LEU A 89 12.21 -19.16 11.56
C LEU A 89 12.40 -17.73 12.07
N SER A 90 13.03 -16.86 11.28
CA SER A 90 13.37 -15.52 11.74
C SER A 90 13.35 -14.48 10.63
N ILE A 91 13.27 -13.22 11.06
CA ILE A 91 13.71 -12.09 10.26
C ILE A 91 15.23 -12.07 10.35
N TYR A 92 15.89 -12.57 9.31
CA TYR A 92 17.32 -12.85 9.29
C TYR A 92 18.15 -11.74 8.62
N ARG A 93 17.48 -10.76 8.00
CA ARG A 93 18.13 -9.63 7.34
C ARG A 93 17.33 -8.36 7.57
N SER A 94 18.02 -7.28 7.92
CA SER A 94 17.47 -5.92 8.01
C SER A 94 18.46 -4.94 7.40
N GLN A 95 18.21 -4.52 6.16
CA GLN A 95 19.07 -3.57 5.47
C GLN A 95 18.57 -2.14 5.67
N ASP A 96 19.50 -1.23 5.98
CA ASP A 96 19.16 0.17 6.20
C ASP A 96 18.46 0.78 4.97
N ASN A 97 17.42 1.57 5.24
CA ASN A 97 16.65 2.31 4.26
C ASN A 97 16.17 1.48 3.04
N PHE A 98 15.94 0.18 3.25
CA PHE A 98 15.59 -0.74 2.16
C PHE A 98 14.51 -1.74 2.59
N VAL A 99 14.90 -2.90 3.11
CA VAL A 99 13.98 -3.98 3.45
C VAL A 99 14.38 -4.71 4.72
N VAL A 100 13.39 -5.33 5.37
CA VAL A 100 13.61 -6.49 6.24
C VAL A 100 13.21 -7.75 5.47
N GLN A 101 13.95 -8.84 5.64
CA GLN A 101 13.71 -10.11 4.96
C GLN A 101 13.66 -11.26 5.96
N PHE A 102 12.73 -12.17 5.71
CA PHE A 102 12.38 -13.29 6.57
C PHE A 102 12.07 -14.54 5.76
N GLY A 103 12.18 -15.70 6.39
CA GLY A 103 12.18 -16.98 5.71
C GLY A 103 13.21 -17.91 6.33
N ASP A 104 13.66 -18.88 5.55
CA ASP A 104 14.74 -19.77 5.96
C ASP A 104 16.10 -19.14 5.64
N ALA A 105 16.89 -18.85 6.68
CA ALA A 105 18.21 -18.28 6.51
C ALA A 105 19.22 -19.27 5.91
N ASP A 106 18.90 -20.57 5.94
CA ASP A 106 19.72 -21.65 5.41
C ASP A 106 19.19 -22.19 4.06
N ALA A 107 18.25 -21.48 3.41
CA ALA A 107 17.60 -21.93 2.16
C ALA A 107 18.57 -22.27 1.02
N ASP A 108 19.73 -21.60 0.95
CA ASP A 108 20.76 -21.85 -0.07
C ASP A 108 21.61 -23.11 0.23
N ASP A 109 21.52 -23.66 1.45
CA ASP A 109 22.16 -24.92 1.84
C ASP A 109 21.12 -26.04 1.83
N ALA A 110 21.06 -26.80 0.74
CA ALA A 110 20.09 -27.89 0.56
C ALA A 110 20.10 -28.94 1.67
N ALA A 111 21.19 -29.09 2.44
CA ALA A 111 21.26 -30.04 3.55
C ALA A 111 20.61 -29.50 4.84
N LYS A 112 20.41 -28.17 4.94
CA LYS A 112 19.83 -27.49 6.10
C LYS A 112 18.47 -26.87 5.81
N ALA A 113 18.17 -26.59 4.54
CA ALA A 113 16.93 -25.96 4.12
C ALA A 113 15.72 -26.70 4.69
N LYS A 114 14.81 -25.94 5.29
CA LYS A 114 13.54 -26.44 5.83
C LYS A 114 12.69 -26.98 4.69
N SER A 115 12.09 -28.14 4.92
CA SER A 115 11.19 -28.74 3.93
C SER A 115 10.00 -27.81 3.67
N MET A 116 9.74 -27.52 2.40
CA MET A 116 8.57 -26.77 1.95
C MET A 116 7.28 -27.62 1.88
N GLY A 117 7.37 -28.92 2.23
CA GLY A 117 6.24 -29.84 2.18
C GLY A 117 5.61 -29.93 0.79
N GLY A 118 4.30 -29.75 0.71
CA GLY A 118 3.52 -29.76 -0.53
C GLY A 118 3.49 -28.43 -1.30
N ALA A 119 4.28 -27.43 -0.91
CA ALA A 119 4.41 -26.21 -1.70
C ALA A 119 5.14 -26.49 -3.02
N LYS A 120 4.84 -25.70 -4.04
CA LYS A 120 5.52 -25.77 -5.34
C LYS A 120 6.98 -25.40 -5.17
N THR A 121 7.85 -26.15 -5.85
CA THR A 121 9.30 -25.93 -5.92
C THR A 121 9.71 -25.13 -7.16
N HIS A 122 8.74 -24.57 -7.88
CA HIS A 122 8.93 -23.72 -9.04
C HIS A 122 7.70 -22.83 -9.23
N LEU A 123 7.92 -21.54 -9.45
CA LEU A 123 6.89 -20.55 -9.71
C LEU A 123 7.34 -19.66 -10.87
N PRO A 124 6.42 -19.20 -11.75
CA PRO A 124 6.78 -18.25 -12.79
C PRO A 124 7.14 -16.87 -12.18
N ALA A 125 7.92 -16.08 -12.90
CA ALA A 125 8.08 -14.66 -12.60
C ALA A 125 6.72 -13.93 -12.74
N GLU A 126 6.25 -13.29 -11.67
CA GLU A 126 4.97 -12.56 -11.62
C GLU A 126 5.22 -11.06 -11.44
N PHE A 127 6.16 -10.52 -12.22
CA PHE A 127 6.64 -9.14 -12.09
C PHE A 127 5.64 -8.08 -12.56
N GLN A 128 4.72 -8.48 -13.44
CA GLN A 128 3.69 -7.65 -14.04
C GLN A 128 2.58 -8.53 -14.64
N ARG A 129 1.47 -7.91 -15.01
CA ARG A 129 0.39 -8.55 -15.76
C ARG A 129 -0.22 -7.59 -16.78
N PRO A 130 -1.03 -8.09 -17.74
CA PRO A 130 -1.84 -7.22 -18.59
C PRO A 130 -2.71 -6.28 -17.76
N ALA A 131 -2.72 -5.00 -18.12
CA ALA A 131 -3.54 -3.96 -17.48
C ALA A 131 -5.03 -4.09 -17.81
N ALA A 132 -5.36 -4.79 -18.91
CA ALA A 132 -6.73 -5.05 -19.31
C ALA A 132 -7.52 -5.74 -18.17
N GLY A 133 -8.71 -5.20 -17.88
CA GLY A 133 -9.60 -5.70 -16.84
C GLY A 133 -9.21 -5.32 -15.41
N LEU A 134 -8.24 -4.42 -15.20
CA LEU A 134 -7.96 -3.83 -13.89
C LEU A 134 -8.79 -2.58 -13.66
N ASP A 135 -9.43 -2.51 -12.49
CA ASP A 135 -10.10 -1.30 -11.99
C ASP A 135 -9.05 -0.32 -11.46
N PHE A 136 -8.36 0.34 -12.39
CA PHE A 136 -7.24 1.23 -12.08
C PHE A 136 -7.74 2.63 -11.67
N THR A 137 -7.54 2.98 -10.40
CA THR A 137 -7.76 4.33 -9.88
C THR A 137 -6.51 5.18 -10.11
N ALA A 138 -6.52 5.99 -11.18
CA ALA A 138 -5.37 6.80 -11.54
C ALA A 138 -5.17 8.00 -10.62
N LEU A 139 -3.91 8.30 -10.32
CA LEU A 139 -3.53 9.55 -9.67
C LEU A 139 -3.45 10.70 -10.70
N PRO A 140 -3.72 11.94 -10.26
CA PRO A 140 -3.57 13.10 -11.13
C PRO A 140 -2.10 13.41 -11.44
N ASP A 141 -1.20 13.07 -10.51
CA ASP A 141 0.23 13.24 -10.67
C ASP A 141 0.89 11.99 -11.23
N ARG A 142 1.94 12.23 -11.99
CA ARG A 142 2.83 11.21 -12.56
C ARG A 142 4.13 11.18 -11.76
N ASP A 143 4.74 10.01 -11.61
CA ASP A 143 6.08 9.87 -11.04
C ASP A 143 7.13 9.59 -12.14
N GLY A 144 8.39 9.44 -11.75
CA GLY A 144 9.48 9.12 -12.67
C GLY A 144 9.62 7.62 -13.01
N TRP A 145 8.77 6.75 -12.47
CA TRP A 145 8.91 5.29 -12.54
C TRP A 145 7.90 4.64 -13.49
N ALA A 146 6.75 5.27 -13.73
CA ALA A 146 5.71 4.73 -14.60
C ALA A 146 5.01 5.83 -15.42
N ALA A 147 4.45 5.44 -16.59
CA ALA A 147 3.65 6.37 -17.39
C ALA A 147 2.36 6.78 -16.66
N ARG A 148 1.81 5.86 -15.87
CA ARG A 148 0.66 6.07 -14.98
C ARG A 148 0.94 5.43 -13.63
N THR A 149 0.53 6.11 -12.57
CA THR A 149 0.51 5.57 -11.21
C THR A 149 -0.88 5.69 -10.62
N GLY A 150 -1.16 4.83 -9.65
CA GLY A 150 -2.47 4.76 -9.06
C GLY A 150 -2.63 3.54 -8.17
N PHE A 151 -3.86 3.09 -8.05
CA PHE A 151 -4.24 1.96 -7.21
C PHE A 151 -5.12 0.98 -7.94
N VAL A 152 -4.98 -0.29 -7.60
CA VAL A 152 -5.89 -1.36 -8.03
C VAL A 152 -6.25 -2.14 -6.77
N GLY A 153 -7.53 -2.09 -6.38
CA GLY A 153 -7.95 -2.56 -5.07
C GLY A 153 -7.12 -1.91 -3.97
N ASP A 154 -6.48 -2.70 -3.14
CA ASP A 154 -5.74 -2.23 -1.97
C ASP A 154 -4.26 -1.93 -2.24
N PHE A 155 -3.80 -1.96 -3.49
CA PHE A 155 -2.38 -1.93 -3.82
C PHE A 155 -1.98 -0.72 -4.64
N ALA A 156 -0.77 -0.19 -4.38
CA ALA A 156 -0.11 0.83 -5.19
C ALA A 156 0.43 0.19 -6.49
N VAL A 157 0.13 0.80 -7.63
CA VAL A 157 0.36 0.22 -8.96
C VAL A 157 0.96 1.23 -9.92
N GLY A 158 1.99 0.80 -10.66
CA GLY A 158 2.50 1.45 -11.85
C GLY A 158 1.93 0.80 -13.12
N SER A 159 1.76 1.58 -14.19
CA SER A 159 1.31 1.06 -15.48
C SER A 159 1.94 1.83 -16.66
N ASP A 160 2.20 1.12 -17.76
CA ASP A 160 2.57 1.68 -19.06
C ASP A 160 1.38 1.77 -20.04
N GLY A 161 0.17 1.42 -19.57
CA GLY A 161 -1.06 1.35 -20.36
C GLY A 161 -1.34 -0.02 -20.99
N GLN A 162 -0.33 -0.86 -21.19
CA GLN A 162 -0.49 -2.25 -21.65
C GLN A 162 -0.37 -3.23 -20.49
N ASN A 163 0.60 -3.00 -19.61
CA ASN A 163 0.91 -3.78 -18.43
C ASN A 163 0.72 -2.94 -17.17
N ALA A 164 0.50 -3.63 -16.07
CA ALA A 164 0.45 -3.08 -14.73
C ALA A 164 1.28 -3.95 -13.78
N TRP A 165 1.88 -3.31 -12.78
CA TRP A 165 2.72 -3.96 -11.78
C TRP A 165 2.52 -3.29 -10.42
N LEU A 166 2.69 -4.06 -9.35
CA LEU A 166 2.74 -3.49 -8.01
C LEU A 166 4.00 -2.64 -7.84
N ALA A 167 3.85 -1.50 -7.17
CA ALA A 167 4.96 -0.59 -6.89
C ALA A 167 5.63 -0.94 -5.55
N HIS A 168 6.97 -0.93 -5.51
CA HIS A 168 7.77 -1.12 -4.29
C HIS A 168 7.70 0.10 -3.35
N CYS A 169 6.51 0.41 -2.86
CA CYS A 169 6.28 1.43 -1.84
C CYS A 169 6.59 0.89 -0.43
N TYR A 170 6.71 1.80 0.54
CA TYR A 170 6.84 1.42 1.96
C TYR A 170 5.70 0.48 2.39
N GLY A 171 6.08 -0.64 3.03
CA GLY A 171 5.16 -1.70 3.44
C GLY A 171 4.75 -2.68 2.34
N ALA A 172 5.23 -2.53 1.10
CA ALA A 172 5.06 -3.57 0.08
C ALA A 172 5.82 -4.84 0.49
N VAL A 173 5.23 -6.01 0.21
CA VAL A 173 5.80 -7.32 0.50
C VAL A 173 6.22 -7.97 -0.81
N GLY A 174 7.49 -8.34 -0.93
CA GLY A 174 8.04 -9.02 -2.10
C GLY A 174 8.58 -10.40 -1.79
N ALA A 175 8.69 -11.20 -2.84
CA ALA A 175 9.32 -12.52 -2.77
C ALA A 175 10.77 -12.42 -3.23
N GLY A 176 11.69 -12.80 -2.34
CA GLY A 176 13.11 -12.91 -2.66
C GLY A 176 13.35 -13.93 -3.76
N ARG A 177 14.38 -13.68 -4.55
CA ARG A 177 14.82 -14.57 -5.62
C ARG A 177 16.33 -14.55 -5.74
N ASN A 178 16.86 -15.59 -6.35
CA ASN A 178 18.22 -15.63 -6.86
C ASN A 178 18.28 -14.93 -8.24
N ASN A 179 19.34 -15.16 -9.01
CA ASN A 179 19.57 -14.45 -10.27
C ASN A 179 18.49 -14.73 -11.33
N GLU A 180 18.07 -15.99 -11.47
CA GLU A 180 17.03 -16.37 -12.42
C GLU A 180 15.68 -15.75 -12.05
N GLU A 181 14.92 -15.33 -13.04
CA GLU A 181 13.67 -14.58 -12.84
C GLU A 181 12.59 -15.39 -12.12
N ASP A 182 12.59 -16.71 -12.29
CA ASP A 182 11.64 -17.68 -11.76
C ASP A 182 12.20 -18.49 -10.57
N SER A 183 13.29 -18.01 -9.96
CA SER A 183 13.92 -18.67 -8.82
C SER A 183 13.24 -18.39 -7.47
N SER A 184 12.25 -17.49 -7.43
CA SER A 184 11.46 -17.26 -6.23
C SER A 184 10.53 -18.43 -5.95
N LEU A 185 10.46 -18.83 -4.68
CA LEU A 185 9.53 -19.85 -4.18
C LEU A 185 8.43 -19.25 -3.30
N GLY A 186 8.48 -17.94 -3.04
CA GLY A 186 7.60 -17.28 -2.07
C GLY A 186 7.83 -17.73 -0.61
N ALA A 187 8.96 -18.37 -0.32
CA ALA A 187 9.37 -18.82 1.01
C ALA A 187 10.24 -17.76 1.72
N GLU A 188 11.13 -17.10 0.98
CA GLU A 188 11.92 -15.97 1.45
C GLU A 188 11.19 -14.69 1.05
N LEU A 189 10.61 -13.99 2.01
CA LEU A 189 9.83 -12.79 1.78
C LEU A 189 10.51 -11.58 2.40
N TYR A 190 10.30 -10.40 1.82
CA TYR A 190 10.78 -9.16 2.37
C TYR A 190 9.68 -8.10 2.44
N VAL A 191 9.85 -7.14 3.34
CA VAL A 191 9.00 -5.97 3.47
C VAL A 191 9.84 -4.72 3.27
N VAL A 192 9.38 -3.81 2.42
CA VAL A 192 10.01 -2.50 2.25
C VAL A 192 9.83 -1.66 3.51
N THR A 193 10.92 -1.32 4.19
CA THR A 193 10.93 -0.57 5.47
C THR A 193 11.63 0.79 5.37
N GLY A 194 12.09 1.18 4.17
CA GLY A 194 12.75 2.47 3.95
C GLY A 194 12.23 3.19 2.71
N GLN A 195 13.11 3.99 2.10
CA GLN A 195 12.85 4.66 0.84
C GLN A 195 12.45 3.63 -0.22
N SER A 196 11.28 3.85 -0.83
CA SER A 196 10.68 3.00 -1.86
C SER A 196 11.69 2.63 -2.96
N PRO A 197 12.17 1.37 -3.03
CA PRO A 197 13.17 0.96 -4.00
C PRO A 197 12.50 0.62 -5.34
N ARG A 198 11.93 1.65 -5.96
CA ARG A 198 11.12 1.54 -7.18
C ARG A 198 11.89 1.05 -8.40
N GLN A 199 13.22 1.03 -8.35
CA GLN A 199 14.06 0.33 -9.34
C GLN A 199 13.83 -1.20 -9.37
N LEU A 200 13.23 -1.77 -8.32
CA LEU A 200 12.85 -3.19 -8.29
C LEU A 200 11.51 -3.47 -8.96
N ASP A 201 10.73 -2.43 -9.28
CA ASP A 201 9.50 -2.58 -10.04
C ASP A 201 9.80 -3.36 -11.34
N ARG A 202 8.94 -4.34 -11.64
CA ARG A 202 9.07 -5.23 -12.82
C ARG A 202 10.32 -6.13 -12.84
N ASN A 203 11.08 -6.18 -11.75
CA ASN A 203 12.26 -7.05 -11.60
C ASN A 203 12.12 -8.07 -10.48
N ILE A 204 11.17 -7.87 -9.56
CA ILE A 204 10.85 -8.79 -8.46
C ILE A 204 9.34 -8.88 -8.29
N THR A 205 8.85 -10.08 -7.99
CA THR A 205 7.44 -10.32 -7.67
C THR A 205 7.09 -9.69 -6.33
N LEU A 206 6.20 -8.70 -6.34
CA LEU A 206 5.50 -8.28 -5.14
C LEU A 206 4.28 -9.17 -4.92
N VAL A 207 4.11 -9.63 -3.68
CA VAL A 207 3.08 -10.60 -3.30
C VAL A 207 2.00 -9.99 -2.42
N GLY A 208 2.18 -8.74 -1.96
CA GLY A 208 1.23 -8.14 -1.02
C GLY A 208 1.69 -6.82 -0.41
N ARG A 209 1.06 -6.46 0.71
CA ARG A 209 1.40 -5.29 1.53
C ARG A 209 1.14 -5.56 3.01
N VAL A 210 1.81 -4.82 3.89
CA VAL A 210 1.50 -4.80 5.32
C VAL A 210 0.31 -3.86 5.57
N LEU A 211 -0.71 -4.38 6.25
CA LEU A 211 -1.88 -3.63 6.72
C LEU A 211 -1.66 -3.00 8.10
N LYS A 212 -0.93 -3.70 8.97
CA LYS A 212 -0.66 -3.27 10.35
C LYS A 212 0.62 -3.91 10.87
N GLY A 213 1.31 -3.24 11.78
CA GLY A 213 2.52 -3.75 12.42
C GLY A 213 3.81 -3.35 11.71
N MET A 214 3.77 -2.35 10.82
CA MET A 214 4.97 -1.83 10.16
C MET A 214 6.01 -1.32 11.19
N GLU A 215 5.55 -0.77 12.31
CA GLU A 215 6.40 -0.34 13.42
C GLU A 215 7.21 -1.49 14.04
N LEU A 216 6.70 -2.72 13.98
CA LEU A 216 7.42 -3.90 14.47
C LEU A 216 8.51 -4.35 13.50
N LEU A 217 8.41 -3.96 12.23
CA LEU A 217 9.37 -4.30 11.18
C LEU A 217 10.40 -3.19 10.97
N SER A 218 9.99 -1.93 10.92
CA SER A 218 10.86 -0.78 10.64
C SER A 218 11.78 -0.39 11.79
N THR A 219 11.53 -0.91 12.99
CA THR A 219 12.36 -0.68 14.18
C THR A 219 13.34 -1.83 14.46
N ILE A 220 13.33 -2.88 13.63
CA ILE A 220 14.30 -3.98 13.75
C ILE A 220 15.72 -3.42 13.63
N LYS A 221 16.60 -3.87 14.53
CA LYS A 221 17.99 -3.42 14.58
C LYS A 221 18.66 -3.67 13.23
N ARG A 222 19.22 -2.65 12.59
CA ARG A 222 19.91 -2.80 11.30
C ARG A 222 21.00 -3.88 11.38
N GLY A 223 21.05 -4.74 10.37
CA GLY A 223 22.14 -5.70 10.19
C GLY A 223 23.40 -5.02 9.67
N PRO A 224 24.54 -5.74 9.68
CA PRO A 224 25.81 -5.22 9.21
C PRO A 224 25.86 -5.02 7.70
N GLU A 225 26.80 -4.20 7.24
CA GLU A 225 27.15 -4.11 5.82
C GLU A 225 27.68 -5.45 5.27
N PRO A 226 27.57 -5.71 3.95
CA PRO A 226 27.02 -4.82 2.91
C PRO A 226 25.49 -4.92 2.74
N MET A 227 24.86 -6.01 3.17
CA MET A 227 23.47 -6.34 2.79
C MET A 227 22.51 -6.54 3.97
N GLY A 228 22.97 -6.34 5.21
CA GLY A 228 22.11 -6.38 6.39
C GLY A 228 21.78 -7.77 6.92
N PHE A 229 22.49 -8.82 6.49
CA PHE A 229 22.29 -10.19 7.00
C PHE A 229 22.95 -10.35 8.37
N TYR A 230 22.25 -10.95 9.33
CA TYR A 230 22.87 -11.26 10.62
C TYR A 230 23.67 -12.57 10.55
N GLU A 231 24.96 -12.46 10.84
CA GLU A 231 25.86 -13.61 10.99
C GLU A 231 25.54 -14.40 12.26
N ASP A 232 25.31 -13.71 13.37
CA ASP A 232 24.92 -14.32 14.64
C ASP A 232 23.41 -14.56 14.68
N ALA A 233 23.00 -15.83 14.79
CA ALA A 233 21.61 -16.22 14.88
C ALA A 233 20.86 -15.59 16.07
N ALA A 234 21.56 -15.26 17.16
CA ALA A 234 20.98 -14.60 18.33
C ALA A 234 20.55 -13.14 18.06
N GLN A 235 21.01 -12.54 16.96
CA GLN A 235 20.59 -11.19 16.54
C GLN A 235 19.32 -11.21 15.68
N ARG A 236 18.94 -12.36 15.14
CA ARG A 236 17.77 -12.50 14.27
C ARG A 236 16.50 -12.38 15.10
N THR A 237 15.46 -11.75 14.56
CA THR A 237 14.18 -11.62 15.27
C THR A 237 13.35 -12.90 15.05
N PRO A 238 13.02 -13.68 16.09
CA PRO A 238 12.28 -14.92 15.92
C PRO A 238 10.84 -14.69 15.47
N ILE A 239 10.35 -15.56 14.59
CA ILE A 239 8.96 -15.63 14.16
C ILE A 239 8.28 -16.72 14.98
N LYS A 240 7.28 -16.35 15.79
CA LYS A 240 6.54 -17.32 16.60
C LYS A 240 5.66 -18.18 15.72
N ALA A 241 4.90 -17.53 14.84
CA ALA A 241 4.08 -18.22 13.84
C ALA A 241 3.78 -17.31 12.65
N ILE A 242 3.58 -17.92 11.48
CA ILE A 242 2.89 -17.28 10.36
C ILE A 242 1.66 -18.11 9.99
N THR A 243 0.47 -17.51 10.14
CA THR A 243 -0.81 -18.18 9.94
C THR A 243 -1.70 -17.41 8.97
N LEU A 244 -2.58 -18.10 8.25
CA LEU A 244 -3.65 -17.45 7.52
C LEU A 244 -4.81 -17.13 8.46
N ALA A 245 -5.40 -15.94 8.31
CA ALA A 245 -6.57 -15.56 9.07
C ALA A 245 -7.74 -16.54 8.86
N SER A 246 -7.85 -17.13 7.66
CA SER A 246 -8.87 -18.14 7.35
C SER A 246 -8.76 -19.42 8.19
N GLU A 247 -7.56 -19.76 8.68
CA GLU A 247 -7.31 -20.97 9.50
C GLU A 247 -7.61 -20.72 10.99
N LEU A 248 -7.83 -19.46 11.37
CA LEU A 248 -8.19 -19.11 12.74
C LEU A 248 -9.72 -19.04 12.91
N PRO A 249 -10.26 -19.42 14.08
CA PRO A 249 -11.64 -19.12 14.43
C PRO A 249 -11.92 -17.62 14.32
N GLU A 250 -13.13 -17.23 13.92
CA GLU A 250 -13.49 -15.83 13.70
C GLU A 250 -13.20 -14.93 14.92
N ALA A 251 -13.42 -15.46 16.13
CA ALA A 251 -13.13 -14.76 17.38
C ALA A 251 -11.64 -14.44 17.61
N GLN A 252 -10.72 -15.12 16.92
CA GLN A 252 -9.27 -14.88 16.99
C GLN A 252 -8.76 -14.03 15.82
N ARG A 253 -9.63 -13.71 14.85
CA ARG A 253 -9.28 -12.85 13.72
C ARG A 253 -9.32 -11.39 14.14
N VAL A 254 -8.36 -10.63 13.65
CA VAL A 254 -8.35 -9.18 13.82
C VAL A 254 -9.39 -8.59 12.88
N LYS A 255 -10.46 -8.03 13.43
CA LYS A 255 -11.47 -7.30 12.66
C LYS A 255 -10.89 -5.97 12.22
N LEU A 256 -10.41 -5.93 10.99
CA LEU A 256 -9.86 -4.72 10.37
C LEU A 256 -10.60 -4.40 9.09
N GLN A 257 -10.57 -3.13 8.72
CA GLN A 257 -11.07 -2.64 7.46
C GLN A 257 -10.04 -1.75 6.80
N VAL A 258 -10.05 -1.74 5.48
CA VAL A 258 -9.19 -0.91 4.64
C VAL A 258 -10.07 0.06 3.85
N LEU A 259 -9.58 1.29 3.66
CA LEU A 259 -10.31 2.29 2.91
C LEU A 259 -10.20 1.99 1.42
N ARG A 260 -11.33 1.89 0.73
CA ARG A 260 -11.40 1.65 -0.71
C ARG A 260 -10.72 2.79 -1.47
N THR A 261 -9.75 2.45 -2.31
CA THR A 261 -9.01 3.46 -3.09
C THR A 261 -9.85 4.09 -4.19
N ASP A 262 -10.92 3.43 -4.63
CA ASP A 262 -11.88 3.95 -5.62
C ASP A 262 -12.95 4.87 -5.01
N SER A 263 -12.92 5.08 -3.69
CA SER A 263 -13.90 5.91 -3.00
C SER A 263 -13.63 7.41 -3.16
N LYS A 264 -14.70 8.21 -3.06
CA LYS A 264 -14.58 9.67 -2.97
C LYS A 264 -13.77 10.09 -1.74
N THR A 265 -13.95 9.42 -0.59
CA THR A 265 -13.17 9.70 0.61
C THR A 265 -11.67 9.59 0.34
N PHE A 266 -11.24 8.52 -0.32
CA PHE A 266 -9.83 8.33 -0.62
C PHE A 266 -9.29 9.42 -1.56
N ALA A 267 -10.03 9.74 -2.62
CA ALA A 267 -9.65 10.82 -3.55
C ALA A 267 -9.51 12.18 -2.83
N ASP A 268 -10.47 12.52 -1.96
CA ASP A 268 -10.43 13.77 -1.18
C ASP A 268 -9.27 13.78 -0.18
N ALA A 269 -8.97 12.65 0.46
CA ALA A 269 -7.84 12.53 1.38
C ALA A 269 -6.48 12.65 0.66
N VAL A 270 -6.36 12.07 -0.54
CA VAL A 270 -5.19 12.23 -1.41
C VAL A 270 -5.01 13.70 -1.79
N GLU A 271 -6.08 14.39 -2.22
CA GLU A 271 -6.01 15.81 -2.59
C GLU A 271 -5.63 16.69 -1.38
N ALA A 272 -6.23 16.43 -0.21
CA ALA A 272 -5.88 17.14 1.02
C ALA A 272 -4.41 16.95 1.43
N ARG A 273 -3.80 15.79 1.11
CA ARG A 273 -2.38 15.52 1.33
C ARG A 273 -1.49 16.17 0.26
N ARG A 274 -1.90 16.09 -1.01
CA ARG A 274 -1.23 16.70 -2.17
C ARG A 274 -1.13 18.22 -2.00
N ASN A 275 -2.18 18.84 -1.48
CA ASN A 275 -2.29 20.28 -1.32
C ASN A 275 -2.73 20.64 0.10
N ARG A 276 -1.84 20.38 1.07
CA ARG A 276 -2.06 20.82 2.44
C ARG A 276 -1.99 22.35 2.53
N VAL A 277 -3.09 22.98 2.94
CA VAL A 277 -3.27 24.44 2.96
C VAL A 277 -3.78 24.95 4.32
N ASP A 278 -3.48 24.23 5.40
CA ASP A 278 -3.73 24.73 6.75
C ASP A 278 -2.80 25.91 7.11
N GLY A 279 -3.00 26.52 8.28
CA GLY A 279 -2.25 27.72 8.69
C GLY A 279 -0.72 27.55 8.76
N PHE A 280 -0.22 26.31 8.85
CA PHE A 280 1.21 26.00 8.85
C PHE A 280 1.80 26.08 7.43
N TYR A 281 1.11 25.55 6.42
CA TYR A 281 1.62 25.45 5.05
C TYR A 281 1.38 26.76 4.28
N LYS A 282 2.48 27.48 3.98
CA LYS A 282 2.42 28.74 3.23
C LYS A 282 2.31 28.56 1.71
N ARG A 283 2.65 27.38 1.21
CA ARG A 283 2.63 27.03 -0.22
C ARG A 283 2.14 25.59 -0.38
N ALA A 284 1.14 25.39 -1.23
CA ALA A 284 0.70 24.05 -1.62
C ALA A 284 1.78 23.37 -2.49
N ALA A 285 2.00 22.08 -2.30
CA ALA A 285 3.02 21.34 -3.06
C ALA A 285 2.64 21.20 -4.54
N GLY A 286 1.34 21.07 -4.84
CA GLY A 286 0.86 20.87 -6.21
C GLY A 286 1.27 19.54 -6.81
N HIS A 287 1.72 18.59 -5.98
CA HIS A 287 2.25 17.29 -6.40
C HIS A 287 2.28 16.28 -5.25
N ILE A 288 2.02 15.00 -5.54
CA ILE A 288 2.21 13.87 -4.63
C ILE A 288 2.77 12.65 -5.38
N ASP A 289 3.78 12.00 -4.82
CA ASP A 289 4.32 10.74 -5.32
C ASP A 289 3.41 9.57 -4.88
N LEU A 290 3.28 8.54 -5.73
CA LEU A 290 2.50 7.32 -5.45
C LEU A 290 2.80 6.74 -4.05
N CYS A 291 4.07 6.58 -3.73
CA CYS A 291 4.48 5.96 -2.47
C CYS A 291 4.43 6.92 -1.27
N ASN A 292 4.09 8.19 -1.52
CA ASN A 292 3.76 9.17 -0.49
C ASN A 292 2.25 9.24 -0.24
N ILE A 293 1.46 8.23 -0.60
CA ILE A 293 0.04 8.14 -0.27
C ILE A 293 -0.16 7.00 0.73
N PRO A 294 -0.71 7.28 1.92
CA PRO A 294 -1.00 6.22 2.87
C PRO A 294 -2.25 5.46 2.39
N LEU A 295 -2.28 4.15 2.65
CA LEU A 295 -3.45 3.30 2.42
C LEU A 295 -4.12 3.03 3.78
N PRO A 296 -5.19 3.78 4.15
CA PRO A 296 -5.71 3.75 5.51
C PRO A 296 -6.28 2.38 5.90
N VAL A 297 -5.99 1.98 7.14
CA VAL A 297 -6.49 0.77 7.78
C VAL A 297 -7.04 1.15 9.14
N ARG A 298 -8.19 0.57 9.53
CA ARG A 298 -8.77 0.74 10.87
C ARG A 298 -9.09 -0.60 11.50
N ILE A 299 -9.00 -0.67 12.83
CA ILE A 299 -9.51 -1.81 13.62
C ILE A 299 -10.93 -1.47 14.06
N ILE A 300 -11.86 -2.40 13.86
CA ILE A 300 -13.23 -2.28 14.36
C ILE A 300 -13.38 -3.16 15.61
N LYS A 301 -14.11 -2.65 16.61
CA LYS A 301 -14.39 -3.36 17.86
C LYS A 301 -15.56 -4.33 17.67
#